data_AF-A0A376S944-F1
#
_entry.id   AF-A0A376S944-F1
#
_cell.length_a   1.000
_cell.length_b   1.000
_cell.length_c   1.000
_cell.angle_alpha   90.00
_cell.angle_beta   90.00
_cell.angle_gamma   90.00
#
_symmetry.space_group_name_H-M   'P 1'
#
loop_
_entity.id
_entity.type
_entity.pdbx_description
1 polymer ?
#
loop_
_entity_poly.entity_id
_entity_poly.type
_entity_poly.pdbx_seq_one_letter_code
_entity_poly.pdbx_strand_id
1 'polypeptide(L)'
;MVIMAFFAAIDLGTTVVVAFSLGKRDRRRARVATRQSLVIMTLFAVLLATLIHHFGEQIIDFVAGDATTEVKALALTYLELTVLSYPAAAITLIGSGALRGAGNTKIPLLINGSLNILNIIISGILIYGLFSWPGLGFVGAGLGLTILVILAQLQFCGCWRLVLILR
;
A
#
# COMPACT_ATOMS: atom_id res chain seq x y z
N MET A 1 -7.39 11.19 -0.43
CA MET A 1 -6.43 11.91 -1.30
C MET A 1 -5.18 12.36 -0.54
N VAL A 2 -5.30 13.08 0.60
CA VAL A 2 -4.14 13.59 1.38
C VAL A 2 -3.16 12.50 1.81
N ILE A 3 -3.66 11.37 2.33
CA ILE A 3 -2.82 10.27 2.81
C ILE A 3 -1.95 9.69 1.68
N MET A 4 -2.53 9.47 0.50
CA MET A 4 -1.79 8.96 -0.67
C MET A 4 -0.70 9.94 -1.14
N ALA A 5 -0.94 11.25 -1.05
CA ALA A 5 0.05 12.26 -1.43
C ALA A 5 1.30 12.20 -0.52
N PHE A 6 1.12 12.03 0.79
CA PHE A 6 2.23 11.84 1.72
C PHE A 6 3.03 10.58 1.41
N PHE A 7 2.33 9.48 1.15
CA PHE A 7 2.95 8.20 0.81
C PHE A 7 3.77 8.32 -0.48
N ALA A 8 3.20 8.96 -1.51
CA ALA A 8 3.89 9.22 -2.77
C ALA A 8 5.11 10.13 -2.61
N ALA A 9 5.05 11.14 -1.73
CA ALA A 9 6.17 12.03 -1.47
C ALA A 9 7.38 11.28 -0.87
N ILE A 10 7.15 10.42 0.12
CA ILE A 10 8.22 9.62 0.76
C ILE A 10 8.80 8.60 -0.23
N ASP A 11 7.95 7.96 -1.03
CA ASP A 11 8.36 7.03 -2.09
C ASP A 11 9.25 7.69 -3.15
N LEU A 12 8.84 8.86 -3.64
CA LEU A 12 9.61 9.63 -4.62
C LEU A 12 10.93 10.11 -4.02
N GLY A 13 10.93 10.62 -2.79
CA GLY A 13 12.14 11.00 -2.06
C GLY A 13 13.11 9.82 -1.90
N THR A 14 12.61 8.63 -1.56
CA THR A 14 13.40 7.41 -1.46
C THR A 14 14.04 7.05 -2.80
N THR A 15 13.25 7.08 -3.88
CA THR A 15 13.71 6.80 -5.24
C THR A 15 14.90 7.70 -5.60
N VAL A 16 14.78 9.01 -5.36
CA VAL A 16 15.82 10.01 -5.66
C VAL A 16 17.09 9.76 -4.84
N VAL A 17 16.97 9.57 -3.52
CA VAL A 17 18.14 9.37 -2.65
C VAL A 17 18.89 8.07 -3.00
N VAL A 18 18.14 7.01 -3.32
CA VAL A 18 18.73 5.73 -3.74
C VAL A 18 19.43 5.87 -5.08
N ALA A 19 18.81 6.55 -6.05
CA ALA A 19 19.42 6.81 -7.37
C ALA A 19 20.74 7.60 -7.25
N PHE A 20 20.75 8.70 -6.50
CA PHE A 20 21.96 9.49 -6.27
C PHE A 20 23.05 8.69 -5.53
N SER A 21 22.68 7.92 -4.51
CA SER A 21 23.64 7.14 -3.72
C SER A 21 24.30 6.04 -4.56
N LEU A 22 23.51 5.35 -5.39
CA LEU A 22 24.03 4.34 -6.31
C LEU A 22 24.85 4.94 -7.45
N GLY A 23 24.48 6.13 -7.94
CA GLY A 23 25.30 6.89 -8.89
C GLY A 23 26.69 7.22 -8.35
N LYS A 24 26.82 7.47 -7.04
CA LYS A 24 28.10 7.66 -6.34
C LYS A 24 28.80 6.34 -5.95
N ARG A 25 28.29 5.18 -6.39
CA ARG A 25 28.75 3.83 -6.00
C ARG A 25 28.65 3.54 -4.50
N ASP A 26 27.89 4.34 -3.75
CA ASP A 26 27.70 4.16 -2.30
C ASP A 26 26.47 3.29 -2.01
N ARG A 27 26.67 1.97 -2.13
CA ARG A 27 25.62 0.97 -1.84
C ARG A 27 25.18 0.98 -0.37
N ARG A 28 26.08 1.36 0.55
CA ARG A 28 25.79 1.42 1.99
C ARG A 28 24.80 2.53 2.27
N ARG A 29 25.05 3.73 1.74
CA ARG A 29 24.13 4.87 1.87
C ARG A 29 22.78 4.62 1.23
N ALA A 30 22.75 3.94 0.08
CA ALA A 30 21.48 3.52 -0.54
C ALA A 30 20.66 2.61 0.40
N ARG A 31 21.29 1.60 1.02
CA ARG A 31 20.61 0.70 1.98
C ARG A 31 20.15 1.44 3.24
N VAL A 32 20.97 2.34 3.76
CA VAL A 32 20.61 3.18 4.93
C VAL A 32 19.42 4.08 4.60
N ALA A 33 19.44 4.75 3.45
CA ALA A 33 18.35 5.60 3.00
C ALA A 33 17.03 4.82 2.86
N THR A 34 17.05 3.64 2.22
CA THR A 34 15.86 2.79 2.12
C THR A 34 15.33 2.36 3.49
N ARG A 35 16.21 1.96 4.42
CA ARG A 35 15.81 1.57 5.78
C ARG A 35 15.24 2.76 6.55
N GLN A 36 15.85 3.94 6.43
CA GLN A 36 15.38 5.16 7.08
C GLN A 36 14.00 5.57 6.54
N SER A 37 13.81 5.56 5.22
CA SER A 37 12.51 5.83 4.62
C SER A 37 11.45 4.84 5.08
N LEU A 38 11.80 3.54 5.20
CA LEU A 38 10.86 2.55 5.72
C LEU A 38 10.44 2.85 7.15
N VAL A 39 11.39 3.17 8.04
CA VAL A 39 11.10 3.55 9.43
C VAL A 39 10.22 4.79 9.49
N ILE A 40 10.55 5.84 8.72
CA ILE A 40 9.75 7.08 8.67
C ILE A 40 8.33 6.79 8.22
N MET A 41 8.18 6.01 7.15
CA MET A 41 6.89 5.64 6.57
C MET A 41 6.05 4.79 7.54
N THR A 42 6.66 3.83 8.24
CA THR A 42 5.98 3.02 9.25
C THR A 42 5.57 3.85 10.46
N LEU A 43 6.44 4.73 10.97
CA LEU A 43 6.10 5.63 12.07
C LEU A 43 4.95 6.57 11.69
N PHE A 44 4.98 7.10 10.46
CA PHE A 44 3.90 7.93 9.94
C PHE A 44 2.59 7.14 9.80
N ALA A 45 2.64 5.89 9.32
CA ALA A 45 1.48 5.03 9.23
C ALA A 45 0.85 4.74 10.61
N VAL A 46 1.69 4.46 11.64
CA VAL A 46 1.23 4.24 13.01
C VAL A 46 0.65 5.52 13.63
N LEU A 47 1.27 6.68 13.36
CA LEU A 47 0.73 7.98 13.77
C LEU A 47 -0.64 8.23 13.13
N LEU A 48 -0.79 7.90 11.85
CA LEU A 48 -2.09 8.00 11.18
C LEU A 48 -3.12 7.04 11.77
N ALA A 49 -2.73 5.81 12.09
CA ALA A 49 -3.58 4.82 12.74
C ALA A 49 -4.12 5.31 14.08
N THR A 50 -3.23 5.84 14.91
CA THR A 50 -3.61 6.37 16.22
C THR A 50 -4.51 7.60 16.09
N LEU A 51 -4.20 8.52 15.17
CA LEU A 51 -5.03 9.70 14.91
C LEU A 51 -6.42 9.31 14.41
N ILE A 52 -6.51 8.40 13.45
CA ILE A 52 -7.79 7.96 12.88
C ILE A 52 -8.62 7.19 13.89
N HIS A 53 -8.00 6.37 14.74
CA HIS A 53 -8.74 5.65 15.77
C HIS A 53 -9.35 6.60 16.82
N HIS A 54 -8.67 7.70 17.18
CA HIS A 54 -9.18 8.64 18.19
C HIS A 54 -10.05 9.75 17.61
N PHE A 55 -9.77 10.20 16.39
CA PHE A 55 -10.42 11.37 15.76
C PHE A 55 -11.23 10.99 14.51
N GLY A 56 -11.37 9.71 14.18
CA GLY A 56 -12.00 9.23 12.95
C GLY A 56 -13.45 9.66 12.81
N GLU A 57 -14.22 9.61 13.90
CA GLU A 57 -15.61 10.08 13.94
C GLU A 57 -15.72 11.56 13.59
N GLN A 58 -14.87 12.40 14.20
CA GLN A 58 -14.86 13.85 13.97
C GLN A 58 -14.38 14.20 12.55
N ILE A 59 -13.42 13.45 12.01
CA ILE A 59 -12.96 13.60 10.63
C ILE A 59 -14.12 13.29 9.67
N ILE A 60 -14.88 12.22 9.94
CA ILE A 60 -16.02 11.82 9.11
C ILE A 60 -17.17 12.82 9.23
N ASP A 61 -17.47 13.31 10.43
CA ASP A 61 -18.49 14.34 10.62
C ASP A 61 -18.12 15.65 9.94
N PHE A 62 -16.83 16.02 9.94
CA PHE A 62 -16.36 17.21 9.24
C PHE A 62 -16.47 17.07 7.71
N VAL A 63 -16.14 15.89 7.17
CA VAL A 63 -16.12 15.65 5.72
C VAL A 63 -17.51 15.31 5.16
N ALA A 64 -18.33 14.60 5.92
CA ALA A 64 -19.61 14.04 5.50
C ALA A 64 -20.77 14.55 6.36
N GLY A 65 -20.75 15.84 6.74
CA GLY A 65 -21.67 16.48 7.69
C GLY A 65 -23.14 16.09 7.52
N ASP A 66 -23.69 16.20 6.31
CA ASP A 66 -25.10 15.91 6.00
C ASP A 66 -25.39 14.42 5.70
N ALA A 67 -24.41 13.53 5.78
CA ALA A 67 -24.61 12.11 5.51
C ALA A 67 -25.36 11.41 6.66
N THR A 68 -26.15 10.39 6.33
CA THR A 68 -26.87 9.58 7.33
C THR A 68 -25.91 8.87 8.28
N THR A 69 -26.34 8.65 9.52
CA THR A 69 -25.54 8.02 10.58
C THR A 69 -25.02 6.62 10.17
N GLU A 70 -25.81 5.86 9.40
CA GLU A 70 -25.40 4.56 8.88
C GLU A 70 -24.21 4.66 7.90
N VAL A 71 -24.21 5.67 7.02
CA VAL A 71 -23.12 5.89 6.06
C VAL A 71 -21.85 6.32 6.79
N LYS A 72 -21.98 7.14 7.84
CA LYS A 72 -20.84 7.56 8.67
C LYS A 72 -20.21 6.38 9.43
N ALA A 73 -21.03 5.47 9.98
CA ALA A 73 -20.55 4.27 10.65
C ALA A 73 -19.82 3.31 9.69
N LEU A 74 -20.35 3.13 8.47
CA LEU A 74 -19.70 2.37 7.40
C LEU A 74 -18.37 3.00 6.98
N ALA A 75 -18.34 4.33 6.81
CA ALA A 75 -17.13 5.07 6.47
C ALA A 75 -16.05 4.94 7.56
N LEU A 76 -16.44 4.98 8.85
CA LEU A 76 -15.51 4.82 9.96
C LEU A 76 -14.89 3.44 9.97
N THR A 77 -15.72 2.41 9.86
CA THR A 77 -15.26 1.01 9.79
C THR A 77 -14.28 0.80 8.63
N TYR A 78 -14.61 1.36 7.46
CA TYR A 78 -13.73 1.29 6.29
C TYR A 78 -12.40 2.03 6.53
N LEU A 79 -12.46 3.20 7.15
CA LEU A 79 -11.28 4.02 7.44
C LEU A 79 -10.35 3.29 8.43
N GLU A 80 -10.87 2.74 9.51
CA GLU A 80 -10.10 1.99 10.50
C GLU A 80 -9.43 0.74 9.90
N LEU A 81 -10.18 -0.04 9.12
CA LEU A 81 -9.65 -1.22 8.42
C LEU A 81 -8.54 -0.85 7.43
N THR A 82 -8.73 0.25 6.71
CA THR A 82 -7.77 0.73 5.70
C THR A 82 -6.45 1.12 6.36
N VAL A 83 -6.49 1.79 7.50
CA VAL A 83 -5.27 2.29 8.13
C VAL A 83 -4.42 1.18 8.74
N LEU A 84 -5.03 0.08 9.17
CA LEU A 84 -4.30 -1.12 9.59
C LEU A 84 -3.43 -1.70 8.46
N SER A 85 -3.81 -1.48 7.20
CA SER A 85 -3.05 -1.92 6.03
C SER A 85 -1.88 -1.00 5.64
N TYR A 86 -1.76 0.19 6.22
CA TYR A 86 -0.76 1.19 5.82
C TYR A 86 0.69 0.79 6.12
N PRO A 87 1.04 0.17 7.27
CA PRO A 87 2.40 -0.31 7.49
C PRO A 87 2.83 -1.36 6.47
N ALA A 88 1.89 -2.20 6.02
CA ALA A 88 2.12 -3.14 4.94
C ALA A 88 2.33 -2.40 3.60
N ALA A 89 1.45 -1.46 3.25
CA ALA A 89 1.59 -0.65 2.03
C ALA A 89 2.92 0.12 1.98
N ALA A 90 3.43 0.57 3.13
CA ALA A 90 4.73 1.24 3.26
C ALA A 90 5.89 0.39 2.74
N ILE A 91 5.93 -0.91 3.04
CA ILE A 91 7.00 -1.82 2.59
C ILE A 91 7.00 -1.92 1.06
N THR A 92 5.82 -2.16 0.48
CA THR A 92 5.62 -2.28 -0.96
C THR A 92 6.00 -1.00 -1.69
N LEU A 93 5.60 0.16 -1.15
CA LEU A 93 5.84 1.44 -1.79
C LEU A 93 7.33 1.81 -1.73
N ILE A 94 7.92 1.85 -0.53
CA ILE A 94 9.33 2.21 -0.33
C ILE A 94 10.26 1.22 -1.02
N GLY A 95 9.93 -0.07 -0.99
CA GLY A 95 10.70 -1.08 -1.70
C GLY A 95 10.61 -0.92 -3.22
N SER A 96 9.44 -0.54 -3.75
CA SER A 96 9.28 -0.22 -5.17
C SER A 96 10.09 1.02 -5.55
N GLY A 97 10.03 2.08 -4.75
CA GLY A 97 10.84 3.28 -4.96
C GLY A 97 12.34 3.03 -4.92
N ALA A 98 12.80 2.22 -3.96
CA ALA A 98 14.21 1.85 -3.88
C ALA A 98 14.67 1.03 -5.12
N LEU A 99 13.85 0.09 -5.59
CA LEU A 99 14.15 -0.69 -6.80
C LEU A 99 14.17 0.18 -8.07
N ARG A 100 13.20 1.09 -8.22
CA ARG A 100 13.19 2.07 -9.31
C ARG A 100 14.42 2.97 -9.26
N GLY A 101 14.78 3.48 -8.08
CA GLY A 101 15.98 4.29 -7.88
C GLY A 101 17.28 3.52 -8.16
N ALA A 102 17.27 2.20 -7.98
CA ALA A 102 18.39 1.32 -8.32
C ALA A 102 18.48 0.95 -9.81
N GLY A 103 17.57 1.45 -10.65
CA GLY A 103 17.51 1.13 -12.08
C GLY A 103 16.82 -0.21 -12.39
N ASN A 104 16.34 -0.94 -11.36
CA ASN A 104 15.56 -2.15 -11.55
C ASN A 104 14.06 -1.83 -11.50
N THR A 105 13.54 -1.29 -12.60
CA THR A 105 12.10 -0.99 -12.76
C THR A 105 11.28 -2.21 -13.14
N LYS A 106 11.92 -3.29 -13.62
CA LYS A 106 11.24 -4.53 -14.05
C LYS A 106 10.52 -5.20 -12.89
N ILE A 107 11.16 -5.34 -11.73
CA ILE A 107 10.55 -6.00 -10.57
C ILE A 107 9.30 -5.23 -10.09
N PRO A 108 9.36 -3.91 -9.80
CA PRO A 108 8.15 -3.14 -9.43
C PRO A 108 7.03 -3.22 -10.47
N LEU A 109 7.37 -3.23 -11.77
CA LEU A 109 6.41 -3.33 -12.86
C LEU A 109 5.72 -4.71 -12.87
N LEU A 110 6.49 -5.79 -12.77
CA LEU A 110 5.96 -7.15 -12.72
C LEU A 110 5.04 -7.36 -11.51
N ILE A 111 5.46 -6.87 -10.34
CA ILE A 111 4.64 -6.93 -9.12
C ILE A 111 3.33 -6.16 -9.32
N ASN A 112 3.40 -4.87 -9.66
CA ASN A 112 2.19 -4.05 -9.84
C ASN A 112 1.27 -4.57 -10.95
N GLY A 113 1.84 -5.01 -12.07
CA GLY A 113 1.09 -5.61 -13.17
C GLY A 113 0.37 -6.89 -12.73
N SER A 114 1.08 -7.79 -12.04
CA SER A 114 0.48 -9.03 -11.53
C SER A 114 -0.63 -8.76 -10.52
N LEU A 115 -0.48 -7.76 -9.64
CA LEU A 115 -1.49 -7.36 -8.67
C LEU A 115 -2.74 -6.77 -9.34
N ASN A 116 -2.59 -5.97 -10.40
CA ASN A 116 -3.73 -5.45 -11.15
C ASN A 116 -4.48 -6.56 -11.88
N ILE A 117 -3.77 -7.51 -12.50
CA ILE A 117 -4.39 -8.66 -13.16
C ILE A 117 -5.15 -9.52 -12.13
N LEU A 118 -4.50 -9.85 -11.00
CA LEU A 118 -5.14 -10.56 -9.90
C LEU A 118 -6.34 -9.78 -9.36
N ASN A 119 -6.28 -8.45 -9.31
CA ASN A 119 -7.38 -7.62 -8.85
C ASN A 119 -8.61 -7.76 -9.73
N ILE A 120 -8.44 -7.69 -11.05
CA ILE A 120 -9.53 -7.83 -12.01
C ILE A 120 -10.14 -9.23 -11.91
N ILE A 121 -9.31 -10.27 -11.80
CA ILE A 121 -9.77 -11.67 -11.72
C ILE A 121 -10.50 -11.93 -10.40
N ILE A 122 -9.85 -11.68 -9.26
CA ILE A 122 -10.38 -11.99 -7.93
C ILE A 122 -11.61 -11.14 -7.65
N SER A 123 -11.52 -9.82 -7.84
CA SER A 123 -12.66 -8.93 -7.59
C SER A 123 -13.79 -9.20 -8.58
N GLY A 124 -13.48 -9.46 -9.86
CA GLY A 124 -14.49 -9.82 -10.86
C GLY A 124 -15.24 -11.10 -10.50
N ILE A 125 -14.54 -12.15 -10.08
CA ILE A 125 -15.17 -13.41 -9.65
C ILE A 125 -15.99 -13.21 -8.38
N LEU A 126 -15.47 -12.47 -7.39
CA LEU A 126 -16.20 -12.24 -6.14
C LEU A 126 -17.42 -11.32 -6.32
N ILE A 127 -17.37 -10.37 -7.25
CA ILE A 127 -18.48 -9.45 -7.52
C ILE A 127 -19.56 -10.15 -8.34
N TYR A 128 -19.19 -10.73 -9.48
CA TYR A 128 -20.15 -11.26 -10.46
C TYR A 128 -20.53 -12.74 -10.22
N GLY A 129 -19.75 -13.47 -9.42
CA GLY A 129 -19.93 -14.90 -9.21
C GLY A 129 -19.55 -15.74 -10.44
N LEU A 130 -19.46 -17.06 -10.28
CA LEU A 130 -19.11 -17.98 -11.37
C LEU A 130 -19.96 -19.25 -11.33
N PHE A 131 -20.37 -19.73 -12.51
CA PHE A 131 -20.95 -21.05 -12.83
C PHE A 131 -22.26 -21.48 -12.14
N SER A 132 -22.62 -20.95 -10.97
CA SER A 132 -23.92 -21.13 -10.27
C SER A 132 -24.04 -20.28 -8.99
N TRP A 133 -22.99 -19.52 -8.64
CA TRP A 133 -22.95 -18.71 -7.43
C TRP A 133 -23.33 -17.26 -7.74
N PRO A 134 -24.30 -16.64 -7.03
CA PRO A 134 -24.79 -15.29 -7.35
C PRO A 134 -23.79 -14.14 -7.06
N GLY A 135 -22.55 -14.47 -6.69
CA GLY A 135 -21.54 -13.49 -6.31
C GLY A 135 -21.82 -12.88 -4.93
N LEU A 136 -20.79 -12.26 -4.37
CA LEU A 136 -20.85 -11.54 -3.09
C LEU A 136 -21.10 -10.03 -3.31
N GLY A 137 -21.28 -9.59 -4.56
CA GLY A 137 -21.53 -8.20 -4.91
C GLY A 137 -20.51 -7.24 -4.29
N PHE A 138 -20.99 -6.25 -3.56
CA PHE A 138 -20.17 -5.23 -2.92
C PHE A 138 -19.23 -5.78 -1.83
N VAL A 139 -19.69 -6.78 -1.07
CA VAL A 139 -18.84 -7.46 -0.06
C VAL A 139 -17.69 -8.19 -0.74
N GLY A 140 -17.95 -8.73 -1.94
CA GLY A 140 -16.94 -9.35 -2.79
C GLY A 140 -15.83 -8.39 -3.23
N ALA A 141 -16.16 -7.13 -3.51
CA ALA A 141 -15.17 -6.11 -3.85
C ALA A 141 -14.22 -5.80 -2.67
N GLY A 142 -14.76 -5.71 -1.44
CA GLY A 142 -13.96 -5.47 -0.23
C GLY A 142 -13.03 -6.64 0.13
N LEU A 143 -13.53 -7.87 0.00
CA LEU A 143 -12.72 -9.08 0.21
C LEU A 143 -11.63 -9.22 -0.87
N GLY A 144 -11.95 -8.93 -2.13
CA GLY A 144 -10.98 -8.91 -3.22
C GLY A 144 -9.82 -7.96 -2.92
N LEU A 145 -10.13 -6.72 -2.50
CA LEU A 145 -9.12 -5.73 -2.12
C LEU A 145 -8.21 -6.23 -0.98
N THR A 146 -8.80 -6.83 0.05
CA THR A 146 -8.05 -7.34 1.22
C THR A 146 -7.10 -8.47 0.84
N ILE A 147 -7.57 -9.43 0.03
CA ILE A 147 -6.75 -10.54 -0.47
C ILE A 147 -5.56 -10.01 -1.29
N LEU A 148 -5.79 -8.98 -2.11
CA LEU A 148 -4.73 -8.41 -2.94
C LEU A 148 -3.67 -7.68 -2.14
N VAL A 149 -4.06 -6.97 -1.08
CA VAL A 149 -3.10 -6.33 -0.17
C VAL A 149 -2.20 -7.40 0.46
N ILE A 150 -2.75 -8.55 0.84
CA ILE A 150 -1.98 -9.69 1.38
C ILE A 150 -1.05 -10.28 0.30
N LEU A 151 -1.55 -10.51 -0.91
CA LEU A 151 -0.76 -11.01 -2.03
C LEU A 151 0.37 -10.04 -2.41
N ALA A 152 0.13 -8.73 -2.32
CA ALA A 152 1.14 -7.71 -2.54
C ALA A 152 2.27 -7.81 -1.51
N GLN A 153 1.95 -8.00 -0.23
CA GLN A 153 2.96 -8.23 0.81
C GLN A 153 3.79 -9.49 0.54
N LEU A 154 3.14 -10.59 0.15
CA LEU A 154 3.80 -11.85 -0.14
C LEU A 154 4.75 -11.76 -1.34
N GLN A 155 4.31 -11.13 -2.43
CA GLN A 155 5.15 -10.90 -3.61
C GLN A 155 6.35 -10.01 -3.30
N PHE A 156 6.15 -8.99 -2.46
CA PHE A 156 7.24 -8.10 -2.04
C PHE A 156 8.25 -8.82 -1.15
N CYS A 157 7.79 -9.55 -0.13
CA CYS A 157 8.65 -10.36 0.72
C CYS A 157 9.44 -11.42 -0.09
N GLY A 158 8.79 -12.07 -1.05
CA GLY A 158 9.43 -13.04 -1.96
C GLY A 158 10.50 -12.38 -2.84
N CYS A 159 10.18 -11.27 -3.50
CA CYS A 159 11.13 -10.56 -4.35
C CYS A 159 12.28 -9.89 -3.59
N TRP A 160 12.03 -9.39 -2.37
CA TRP A 160 13.08 -8.80 -1.53
C TRP A 160 14.15 -9.83 -1.14
N ARG A 161 13.72 -11.07 -0.88
CA ARG A 161 14.61 -12.21 -0.61
C ARG A 161 15.45 -12.56 -1.84
N LEU A 162 14.88 -12.51 -3.05
CA LEU A 162 15.59 -12.68 -4.32
C LEU A 162 16.61 -11.56 -4.59
N VAL A 163 16.29 -10.30 -4.27
CA VAL A 163 17.20 -9.15 -4.47
C VAL A 163 18.38 -9.17 -3.49
N LEU A 164 18.19 -9.72 -2.28
CA LEU A 164 19.27 -9.95 -1.31
C LEU A 164 20.18 -11.13 -1.71
N ILE A 165 19.67 -12.11 -2.44
CA ILE A 165 20.43 -13.27 -2.93
C ILE A 165 21.25 -12.93 -4.19
N LEU A 166 20.81 -11.94 -4.98
CA LEU A 166 21.44 -11.53 -6.24
C LEU A 166 22.40 -10.33 -6.11
N ARG A 167 22.86 -9.98 -4.90
CA ARG A 167 23.80 -8.88 -4.65
C ARG A 167 24.97 -9.26 -3.76
#